data_AF-A0A091ATZ4-F1
#
_entry.id   AF-A0A091ATZ4-F1
#
_cell.length_a   1.000
_cell.length_b   1.000
_cell.length_c   1.000
_cell.angle_alpha   90.00
_cell.angle_beta   90.00
_cell.angle_gamma   90.00
#
_symmetry.space_group_name_H-M   'P 1'
#
loop_
_entity.id
_entity.type
_entity.pdbx_description
1 polymer ?
#
loop_
_entity_poly.entity_id
_entity_poly.type
_entity_poly.pdbx_seq_one_letter_code
_entity_poly.pdbx_strand_id
1 'polypeptide(L)'
;AVLRALRSPAPVPGRFDLPGGEALPFEEMARRCLAVAAPGSRLLTLPGPVFRLAVALAGRAGAPGEGVLARLRQDQAYDAGPLQAALGLRSRPFHPAASDLARAAAAQQD
;
A
#
# COMPACT_ATOMS: atom_id res chain seq x y z
N ALA A 1 -0.06 -16.52 2.40
CA ALA A 1 -0.31 -17.42 1.26
C ALA A 1 0.74 -18.52 1.16
N VAL A 2 2.00 -18.17 0.90
CA VAL A 2 3.11 -19.14 0.69
C VAL A 2 3.17 -20.22 1.76
N LEU A 3 3.25 -19.86 3.04
CA LEU A 3 3.33 -20.85 4.12
C LEU A 3 2.09 -21.75 4.22
N ARG A 4 0.90 -21.25 3.86
CA ARG A 4 -0.32 -22.07 3.85
C ARG A 4 -0.30 -23.05 2.69
N ALA A 5 0.12 -22.60 1.50
CA ALA A 5 0.30 -23.48 0.35
C ALA A 5 1.32 -24.58 0.64
N LEU A 6 2.46 -24.24 1.25
CA LEU A 6 3.48 -25.23 1.64
C LEU A 6 2.99 -26.26 2.67
N ARG A 7 2.04 -25.89 3.53
CA ARG A 7 1.45 -26.78 4.54
C ARG A 7 0.18 -27.49 4.06
N SER A 8 -0.23 -27.28 2.81
CA SER A 8 -1.43 -27.92 2.28
C SER A 8 -1.15 -29.40 2.01
N PRO A 9 -2.07 -30.31 2.36
CA PRO A 9 -1.87 -31.76 2.21
C PRO A 9 -1.83 -32.21 0.74
N ALA A 10 -2.33 -31.38 -0.18
CA ALA A 10 -2.27 -31.58 -1.62
C ALA A 10 -1.74 -30.32 -2.31
N PRO A 11 -1.15 -30.43 -3.52
CA PRO A 11 -0.72 -29.28 -4.31
C PRO A 11 -1.87 -28.31 -4.57
N VAL A 12 -1.58 -27.01 -4.50
CA VAL A 12 -2.55 -25.94 -4.79
C VAL A 12 -2.07 -25.16 -6.03
N PRO A 13 -2.33 -25.66 -7.25
CA PRO A 13 -1.90 -25.01 -8.48
C PRO A 13 -2.74 -23.75 -8.75
N GLY A 14 -2.10 -22.72 -9.30
CA GLY A 14 -2.79 -21.50 -9.73
C GLY A 14 -1.93 -20.25 -9.63
N ARG A 15 -2.47 -19.16 -10.16
CA ARG A 15 -1.97 -17.80 -9.93
C ARG A 15 -3.01 -17.11 -9.06
N PHE A 16 -2.55 -16.54 -7.95
CA PHE A 16 -3.43 -15.93 -6.97
C PHE A 16 -2.94 -14.52 -6.69
N ASP A 17 -3.84 -13.56 -6.77
CA ASP A 17 -3.59 -12.23 -6.22
C ASP A 17 -3.55 -12.31 -4.70
N LEU A 18 -2.73 -11.44 -4.10
CA LEU A 18 -2.54 -11.36 -2.64
C LEU A 18 -2.92 -9.98 -2.11
N PRO A 19 -4.17 -9.53 -2.26
CA PRO A 19 -4.59 -8.23 -1.75
C PRO A 19 -4.63 -8.20 -0.21
N GLY A 20 -4.69 -6.97 0.32
CA GLY A 20 -5.11 -6.70 1.70
C GLY A 20 -6.56 -7.11 1.95
N GLY A 21 -7.04 -6.95 3.19
CA GLY A 21 -8.42 -7.33 3.54
C GLY A 21 -9.47 -6.30 3.17
N GLU A 22 -9.07 -5.16 2.60
CA GLU A 22 -9.94 -4.06 2.22
C GLU A 22 -9.36 -3.39 0.96
N ALA A 23 -10.21 -3.15 -0.03
CA ALA A 23 -9.92 -2.23 -1.11
C ALA A 23 -10.53 -0.87 -0.75
N LEU A 24 -9.72 0.18 -0.74
CA LEU A 24 -10.15 1.51 -0.36
C LEU A 24 -9.54 2.58 -1.27
N PRO A 25 -10.21 3.76 -1.41
CA PRO A 25 -9.64 4.89 -2.13
C PRO A 25 -8.28 5.30 -1.54
N PHE A 26 -7.32 5.66 -2.40
CA PHE A 26 -5.99 6.06 -1.97
C PHE A 26 -5.99 7.25 -0.99
N GLU A 27 -6.88 8.21 -1.21
CA GLU A 27 -7.05 9.36 -0.32
C GLU A 27 -7.45 8.94 1.10
N GLU A 28 -8.36 7.96 1.21
CA GLU A 28 -8.81 7.43 2.49
C GLU A 28 -7.68 6.65 3.18
N MET A 29 -6.92 5.85 2.43
CA MET A 29 -5.74 5.16 2.95
C MET A 29 -4.72 6.18 3.51
N ALA A 30 -4.40 7.23 2.76
CA ALA A 30 -3.48 8.28 3.19
C ALA A 30 -3.98 9.01 4.43
N ARG A 31 -5.28 9.35 4.49
CA ARG A 31 -5.92 9.97 5.66
C ARG A 31 -5.79 9.10 6.90
N ARG A 32 -6.08 7.80 6.81
CA ARG A 32 -5.95 6.86 7.95
C ARG A 32 -4.50 6.77 8.43
N CYS A 33 -3.52 6.73 7.52
CA CYS A 33 -2.11 6.77 7.88
C CYS A 33 -1.72 8.08 8.59
N LEU A 34 -2.12 9.23 8.03
CA LEU A 34 -1.79 10.54 8.61
C LEU A 34 -2.43 10.76 9.98
N ALA A 35 -3.66 10.30 10.18
CA ALA A 35 -4.34 10.38 11.48
C ALA A 35 -3.55 9.69 12.61
N VAL A 36 -2.75 8.68 12.27
CA VAL A 36 -1.96 7.89 13.21
C VAL A 36 -0.51 8.38 13.29
N ALA A 37 0.14 8.62 12.16
CA ALA A 37 1.56 9.00 12.11
C ALA A 37 1.83 10.48 12.36
N ALA A 38 0.90 11.36 11.98
CA ALA A 38 1.04 12.81 12.10
C ALA A 38 -0.32 13.47 12.40
N PRO A 39 -0.86 13.28 13.62
CA PRO A 39 -2.14 13.86 14.01
C PRO A 39 -2.17 15.38 13.79
N GLY A 40 -3.25 15.90 13.20
CA GLY A 40 -3.40 17.33 12.89
C GLY A 40 -2.83 17.77 11.54
N SER A 41 -2.16 16.89 10.80
CA SER A 41 -1.76 17.15 9.42
C SER A 41 -2.96 17.25 8.48
N ARG A 42 -2.78 17.95 7.35
CA ARG A 42 -3.80 18.09 6.30
C ARG A 42 -3.33 17.44 5.01
N LEU A 43 -4.21 16.67 4.39
CA LEU A 43 -3.99 16.13 3.05
C LEU A 43 -4.40 17.18 2.01
N LEU A 44 -3.48 17.53 1.11
CA LEU A 44 -3.71 18.50 0.04
C LEU A 44 -3.64 17.81 -1.32
N THR A 45 -4.64 18.06 -2.16
CA THR A 45 -4.66 17.59 -3.54
C THR A 45 -4.09 18.68 -4.45
N LEU A 46 -3.12 18.31 -5.28
CA LEU A 46 -2.47 19.22 -6.23
C LEU A 46 -2.78 18.81 -7.67
N PRO A 47 -2.94 19.77 -8.60
CA PRO A 47 -2.95 19.46 -10.02
C PRO A 47 -1.65 18.77 -10.44
N GLY A 48 -1.76 17.77 -11.33
CA GLY A 48 -0.61 16.98 -11.76
C GLY A 48 0.62 17.77 -12.25
N PRO A 49 0.47 18.87 -13.02
CA PRO A 49 1.61 19.71 -13.41
C PRO A 49 2.30 20.38 -12.22
N VAL A 50 1.54 20.87 -11.24
CA VAL A 50 2.06 21.52 -10.03
C VAL A 50 2.84 20.51 -9.20
N PHE A 51 2.28 19.30 -9.04
CA PHE A 51 2.95 18.20 -8.35
C PHE A 51 4.29 17.85 -9.03
N ARG A 52 4.32 17.70 -10.36
CA ARG A 52 5.55 17.39 -11.10
C ARG A 52 6.61 18.48 -10.96
N LEU A 53 6.21 19.75 -10.98
CA LEU A 53 7.12 20.86 -10.75
C LEU A 53 7.71 20.80 -9.32
N ALA A 54 6.87 20.58 -8.31
CA ALA A 54 7.32 20.44 -6.93
C ALA A 54 8.32 19.28 -6.75
N VAL A 55 8.06 18.14 -7.38
CA VAL A 55 8.95 16.97 -7.40
C VAL A 55 10.28 17.30 -8.10
N ALA A 56 10.24 18.01 -9.23
CA ALA A 56 11.45 18.44 -9.94
C ALA A 56 12.31 19.39 -9.10
N LEU A 57 11.69 20.30 -8.36
CA LEU A 57 12.36 21.25 -7.46
C LEU A 57 12.93 20.58 -6.20
N ALA A 58 12.29 19.51 -5.70
CA ALA A 58 12.77 18.75 -4.54
C ALA A 58 14.05 17.93 -4.82
N GLY A 59 14.44 17.77 -6.09
CA GLY A 59 15.61 17.00 -6.50
C GLY A 59 15.43 15.47 -6.40
N ARG A 60 16.41 14.71 -6.92
CA ARG A 60 16.33 13.23 -7.03
C ARG A 60 16.23 12.51 -5.68
N ALA A 61 16.65 13.12 -4.59
CA ALA A 61 16.61 12.50 -3.26
C ALA A 61 15.20 12.53 -2.63
N GLY A 62 14.33 13.45 -3.05
CA GLY A 62 12.97 13.59 -2.51
C GLY A 62 11.85 13.12 -3.45
N ALA A 63 12.21 12.75 -4.69
CA ALA A 63 11.26 12.47 -5.76
C ALA A 63 11.00 10.95 -5.93
N PRO A 64 9.73 10.48 -5.86
CA PRO A 64 9.42 9.13 -6.30
C PRO A 64 9.70 8.99 -7.80
N GLY A 65 10.30 7.86 -8.20
CA GLY A 65 10.58 7.60 -9.62
C GLY A 65 9.31 7.45 -10.46
N GLU A 66 9.41 7.66 -11.78
CA GLU A 66 8.27 7.60 -12.71
C GLU A 66 7.48 6.30 -12.64
N GLY A 67 8.14 5.16 -12.42
CA GLY A 67 7.46 3.87 -12.24
C GLY A 67 6.55 3.82 -11.00
N VAL A 68 6.97 4.47 -9.90
CA VAL A 68 6.16 4.58 -8.68
C VAL A 68 4.94 5.46 -8.95
N LEU A 69 5.13 6.60 -9.62
CA LEU A 69 4.04 7.50 -9.97
C LEU A 69 3.04 6.85 -10.94
N ALA A 70 3.53 6.14 -11.95
CA ALA A 70 2.69 5.40 -12.88
C ALA A 70 1.84 4.35 -12.14
N ARG A 71 2.45 3.63 -11.18
CA ARG A 71 1.75 2.64 -10.36
C ARG A 71 0.71 3.27 -9.43
N LEU A 72 1.01 4.41 -8.81
CA LEU A 72 0.07 5.12 -7.93
C LEU A 72 -1.17 5.65 -8.66
N ARG A 73 -1.09 5.81 -9.98
CA ARG A 73 -2.22 6.24 -10.82
C ARG A 73 -3.16 5.11 -11.23
N GLN A 74 -2.84 3.88 -10.87
CA GLN A 74 -3.65 2.71 -11.20
C GLN A 74 -4.44 2.26 -9.99
N ASP A 75 -5.68 1.82 -10.24
CA ASP A 75 -6.45 1.11 -9.23
C ASP A 75 -5.78 -0.23 -8.94
N GLN A 76 -5.23 -0.36 -7.75
CA GLN A 76 -4.55 -1.56 -7.26
C GLN A 76 -5.51 -2.46 -6.46
N ALA A 77 -6.75 -2.57 -6.95
CA ALA A 77 -7.76 -3.47 -6.40
C ALA A 77 -7.62 -4.84 -7.08
N TYR A 78 -7.21 -5.85 -6.31
CA TYR A 78 -7.01 -7.21 -6.80
C TYR A 78 -8.05 -8.16 -6.21
N ASP A 79 -8.33 -9.26 -6.91
CA ASP A 79 -9.37 -10.22 -6.51
C ASP A 79 -8.84 -11.25 -5.49
N ALA A 80 -9.37 -11.19 -4.27
CA ALA A 80 -9.04 -12.13 -3.22
C ALA A 80 -9.78 -13.48 -3.34
N GLY A 81 -10.82 -13.57 -4.18
CA GLY A 81 -11.72 -14.71 -4.29
C GLY A 81 -11.01 -16.04 -4.57
N PRO A 82 -10.16 -16.12 -5.62
CA PRO A 82 -9.41 -17.34 -5.94
C PRO A 82 -8.51 -17.81 -4.79
N LEU A 83 -7.82 -16.88 -4.11
CA LEU A 83 -6.98 -17.19 -2.96
C LEU A 83 -7.81 -17.70 -1.77
N GLN A 84 -8.95 -17.06 -1.51
CA GLN A 84 -9.86 -17.45 -0.44
C GLN A 84 -10.46 -18.83 -0.68
N ALA A 85 -10.88 -19.14 -1.91
CA ALA A 85 -11.41 -20.44 -2.27
C ALA A 85 -10.34 -21.53 -2.15
N ALA A 86 -9.11 -21.28 -2.63
CA ALA A 86 -8.06 -22.28 -2.68
C ALA A 86 -7.36 -22.52 -1.33
N LEU A 87 -7.16 -21.47 -0.52
CA LEU A 87 -6.34 -21.53 0.70
C LEU A 87 -7.09 -21.04 1.95
N GLY A 88 -8.37 -20.67 1.86
CA GLY A 88 -9.17 -20.15 2.98
C GLY A 88 -8.60 -18.85 3.59
N LEU A 89 -7.70 -18.15 2.89
CA LEU A 89 -6.94 -17.01 3.41
C LEU A 89 -7.73 -15.72 3.32
N ARG A 90 -8.03 -15.13 4.48
CA ARG A 90 -8.62 -13.80 4.59
C ARG A 90 -7.64 -12.84 5.25
N SER A 91 -7.24 -11.83 4.51
CA SER A 91 -6.42 -10.73 5.01
C SER A 91 -7.27 -9.84 5.95
N ARG A 92 -6.61 -9.17 6.89
CA ARG A 92 -7.27 -8.21 7.80
C ARG A 92 -7.57 -6.88 7.08
N PRO A 93 -8.68 -6.19 7.42
CA PRO A 93 -8.99 -4.87 6.88
C PRO A 93 -7.91 -3.83 7.28
N PHE A 94 -7.87 -2.70 6.56
CA PHE A 94 -6.81 -1.72 6.72
C PHE A 94 -7.11 -0.72 7.83
N HIS A 95 -6.62 -1.03 9.03
CA HIS A 95 -6.66 -0.15 10.19
C HIS A 95 -5.24 0.04 10.73
N PRO A 96 -4.49 1.03 10.23
CA PRO A 96 -3.11 1.24 10.65
C PRO A 96 -3.04 1.66 12.13
N ALA A 97 -2.05 1.14 12.85
CA ALA A 97 -1.69 1.56 14.20
C ALA A 97 -0.32 2.24 14.19
N ALA A 98 0.01 2.99 15.24
CA ALA A 98 1.28 3.71 15.32
C ALA A 98 2.50 2.77 15.20
N SER A 99 2.39 1.56 15.75
CA SER A 99 3.41 0.51 15.64
C SER A 99 3.69 0.08 14.20
N ASP A 100 2.71 0.17 13.30
CA ASP A 100 2.86 -0.23 11.91
C ASP A 100 3.69 0.79 11.11
N LEU A 101 3.69 2.06 11.55
CA LEU A 101 4.32 3.19 10.87
C LEU A 101 5.62 3.66 11.55
N ALA A 102 5.86 3.28 12.81
CA ALA A 102 7.01 3.72 13.61
C ALA A 102 8.39 3.33 13.02
N ARG A 103 8.49 2.25 12.22
CA ARG A 103 9.78 1.79 11.66
C ARG A 103 10.27 2.58 10.43
N ALA A 104 9.43 3.40 9.79
CA ALA A 104 9.87 4.20 8.65
C ALA A 104 10.74 5.40 9.08
N ALA A 105 10.54 5.93 10.30
CA ALA A 105 11.28 7.10 10.78
C ALA A 105 12.74 6.78 11.16
N ALA A 106 13.03 5.56 11.62
CA ALA A 106 14.38 5.17 12.07
C ALA A 106 15.33 4.84 10.90
N ALA A 107 14.82 4.42 9.74
CA ALA A 107 15.65 4.05 8.59
C ALA A 107 16.04 5.23 7.69
N GLN A 108 15.59 6.45 8.01
CA GLN A 108 15.88 7.67 7.24
C GLN A 108 16.94 8.56 7.91
N GLN A 109 17.62 8.05 8.95
CA GLN A 109 18.65 8.78 9.72
C GLN A 109 20.05 8.15 9.64
N ASP A 110 20.26 7.10 8.85
CA ASP A 110 21.57 6.46 8.63
C ASP A 110 22.05 6.58 7.17
#